data_AF-N8WTR4-F1
#
_entry.id   AF-N8WTR4-F1
#
_cell.length_a   1.000
_cell.length_b   1.000
_cell.length_c   1.000
_cell.angle_alpha   90.00
_cell.angle_beta   90.00
_cell.angle_gamma   90.00
#
_symmetry.space_group_name_H-M   'P 1'
#
loop_
_entity.id
_entity.type
_entity.pdbx_description
1 polymer ?
#
loop_
_entity_poly.entity_id
_entity_poly.type
_entity_poly.pdbx_seq_one_letter_code
_entity_poly.pdbx_strand_id
1 'polypeptide(L)'
;MFTKHKDKILAIFIIIFIFVAFLLFIYFSTFNYISTDTAVWGAFGDYIGGILNPIFAFLSFSALLITLIYQNKQLSQNQEILKETKKAIEQNENALKLNQEALELNRNELAISNEQLGLSAKAHVEIEKTQKIQQFDMLFATLLNELNTVNKNFNEKKLLDEFYLIFNNTLTLEHKQVELRKKYLLTRYFILLYQSLKLISSNEFLIANEKKKYSNILRASIENSLLQLLMLNCHCNGYEDDFNEFYDFLKEFSFLEHMDFSHQYSSQEKHNFDLILCLRNYDKKVFGKNIYISEVKKLWYYKIFNKNDKIETLEELFNFIVVNNYIENKITRTGFEFEFKFTLGRNEIIKKMVICIKEIDTGIIKEFMLNELEFEVDDIKLVAKNISSDIDIYFNYGNHKLELYVRFNYPEMTFKESGFSKKINITDLIKLQ
;
A
#
# COMPACT_ATOMS: atom_id res chain seq x y z
N MET A 1 -8.85 -6.15 99.74
CA MET A 1 -9.38 -7.53 99.67
C MET A 1 -10.18 -7.93 100.93
N PHE A 2 -9.81 -7.47 102.13
CA PHE A 2 -10.58 -7.69 103.39
C PHE A 2 -12.02 -7.10 103.42
N THR A 3 -12.39 -6.19 102.52
CA THR A 3 -13.72 -5.55 102.51
C THR A 3 -14.80 -6.39 101.81
N LYS A 4 -14.47 -7.23 100.81
CA LYS A 4 -15.47 -7.93 99.97
C LYS A 4 -16.07 -9.18 100.61
N HIS A 5 -15.46 -9.69 101.68
CA HIS A 5 -15.95 -10.84 102.44
C HIS A 5 -16.31 -10.47 103.89
N LYS A 6 -16.27 -9.18 104.25
CA LYS A 6 -16.51 -8.69 105.62
C LYS A 6 -17.89 -9.13 106.14
N ASP A 7 -18.91 -9.04 105.29
CA ASP A 7 -20.30 -9.40 105.67
C ASP A 7 -20.47 -10.92 105.84
N LYS A 8 -19.78 -11.73 105.01
CA LYS A 8 -19.80 -13.19 105.13
C LYS A 8 -19.03 -13.67 106.37
N ILE A 9 -17.91 -13.02 106.68
CA ILE A 9 -17.10 -13.32 107.88
C ILE A 9 -17.87 -12.90 109.15
N LEU A 10 -18.53 -11.74 109.14
CA LEU A 10 -19.38 -11.29 110.24
C LEU A 10 -20.55 -12.25 110.48
N ALA A 11 -21.21 -12.71 109.40
CA ALA A 11 -22.29 -13.69 109.48
C ALA A 11 -21.82 -15.03 110.07
N ILE A 12 -20.64 -15.52 109.67
CA ILE A 12 -20.06 -16.74 110.25
C ILE A 12 -19.78 -16.56 111.76
N PHE A 13 -19.22 -15.41 112.17
CA PHE A 13 -18.98 -15.12 113.59
C PHE A 13 -20.28 -15.06 114.41
N ILE A 14 -21.33 -14.43 113.87
CA ILE A 14 -22.65 -14.36 114.52
C ILE A 14 -23.26 -15.76 114.66
N ILE A 15 -23.17 -16.60 113.62
CA ILE A 15 -23.66 -17.98 113.64
C ILE A 15 -22.92 -18.80 114.70
N ILE A 16 -21.59 -18.68 114.77
CA ILE A 16 -20.78 -19.36 115.79
C ILE A 16 -21.16 -18.87 117.19
N PHE A 17 -21.33 -17.56 117.39
CA PHE A 17 -21.72 -16.99 118.68
C PHE A 17 -23.11 -17.48 119.15
N ILE A 18 -24.09 -17.48 118.24
CA ILE A 18 -25.44 -18.02 118.51
C ILE A 18 -25.36 -19.50 118.85
N PHE A 19 -24.53 -20.27 118.14
CA PHE A 19 -24.35 -21.69 118.39
C PHE A 19 -23.73 -21.96 119.76
N VAL A 20 -22.69 -21.22 120.14
CA VAL A 20 -22.06 -21.32 121.47
C VAL A 20 -23.05 -20.91 122.58
N ALA A 21 -23.82 -19.83 122.38
CA ALA A 21 -24.85 -19.40 123.32
C ALA A 21 -25.95 -20.47 123.49
N PHE A 22 -26.34 -21.14 122.40
CA PHE A 22 -27.30 -22.23 122.41
C PHE A 22 -26.78 -23.47 123.17
N LEU A 23 -25.51 -23.83 122.98
CA LEU A 23 -24.89 -24.92 123.74
C LEU A 23 -24.84 -24.63 125.25
N LEU A 24 -24.47 -23.39 125.61
CA LEU A 24 -24.50 -22.94 127.00
C LEU A 24 -25.93 -22.95 127.57
N PHE A 25 -26.93 -22.53 126.78
CA PHE A 25 -28.33 -22.59 127.19
C PHE A 25 -28.81 -24.03 127.46
N ILE A 26 -28.49 -24.99 126.59
CA ILE A 26 -28.82 -26.40 126.81
C ILE A 26 -28.16 -26.92 128.10
N TYR A 27 -26.90 -26.55 128.35
CA TYR A 27 -26.19 -26.94 129.57
C TYR A 27 -26.90 -26.40 130.83
N PHE A 28 -27.16 -25.08 130.91
CA PHE A 28 -27.81 -24.46 132.06
C PHE A 28 -29.26 -24.88 132.26
N SER A 29 -29.98 -25.19 131.17
CA SER A 29 -31.35 -25.72 131.22
C SER A 29 -31.40 -27.15 131.79
N THR A 30 -30.34 -27.93 131.57
CA THR A 30 -30.28 -29.33 132.01
C THR A 30 -29.66 -29.47 133.41
N PHE A 31 -28.64 -28.66 133.72
CA PHE A 31 -27.93 -28.67 135.00
C PHE A 31 -28.03 -27.27 135.63
N ASN A 32 -28.86 -27.12 136.68
CA ASN A 32 -29.12 -25.86 137.39
C ASN A 32 -27.90 -25.28 138.18
N TYR A 33 -26.68 -25.74 137.91
CA TYR A 33 -25.44 -25.28 138.56
C TYR A 33 -24.23 -25.44 137.63
N ILE A 34 -23.19 -24.62 137.85
CA ILE A 34 -21.91 -24.75 137.14
C ILE A 34 -21.08 -25.81 137.88
N SER A 35 -20.84 -26.96 137.26
CA SER A 35 -19.98 -27.99 137.85
C SER A 35 -18.52 -27.51 137.92
N THR A 36 -17.89 -27.65 139.08
CA THR A 36 -16.44 -27.44 139.27
C THR A 36 -15.62 -28.68 138.90
N ASP A 37 -16.27 -29.81 138.64
CA ASP A 37 -15.61 -31.04 138.21
C ASP A 37 -15.39 -31.03 136.69
N THR A 38 -14.10 -31.02 136.32
CA THR A 38 -13.63 -31.05 134.94
C THR A 38 -14.11 -32.28 134.16
N ALA A 39 -14.40 -33.41 134.84
CA ALA A 39 -14.89 -34.62 134.19
C ALA A 39 -16.30 -34.44 133.58
N VAL A 40 -17.16 -33.62 134.21
CA VAL A 40 -18.51 -33.32 133.72
C VAL A 40 -18.46 -32.48 132.44
N TRP A 41 -17.54 -31.51 132.37
CA TRP A 41 -17.30 -30.72 131.17
C TRP A 41 -16.71 -31.55 130.03
N GLY A 42 -15.85 -32.52 130.36
CA GLY A 42 -15.37 -33.53 129.41
C GLY A 42 -16.51 -34.35 128.82
N ALA A 43 -17.36 -34.94 129.66
CA ALA A 43 -18.50 -35.75 129.21
C ALA A 43 -19.53 -34.96 128.39
N PHE A 44 -19.79 -33.69 128.73
CA PHE A 44 -20.66 -32.82 127.94
C PHE A 44 -20.03 -32.45 126.58
N GLY A 45 -18.73 -32.13 126.57
CA GLY A 45 -17.96 -31.92 125.34
C GLY A 45 -17.97 -33.15 124.44
N ASP A 46 -17.85 -34.35 125.03
CA ASP A 46 -17.92 -35.63 124.32
C ASP A 46 -19.32 -35.90 123.74
N TYR A 47 -20.39 -35.51 124.44
CA TYR A 47 -21.76 -35.61 123.91
C TYR A 47 -22.00 -34.68 122.72
N ILE A 48 -21.62 -33.40 122.85
CA ILE A 48 -21.76 -32.42 121.77
C ILE A 48 -20.85 -32.76 120.59
N GLY A 49 -19.59 -33.13 120.84
CA GLY A 49 -18.66 -33.61 119.84
C GLY A 49 -19.12 -34.91 119.17
N GLY A 50 -19.73 -35.82 119.94
CA GLY A 50 -20.31 -37.07 119.45
C GLY A 50 -21.50 -36.87 118.51
N ILE A 51 -22.24 -35.76 118.64
CA ILE A 51 -23.34 -35.39 117.72
C ILE A 51 -22.81 -34.57 116.53
N LEU A 52 -21.93 -33.60 116.77
CA LEU A 52 -21.46 -32.69 115.73
C LEU A 52 -20.47 -33.33 114.76
N ASN A 53 -19.59 -34.20 115.23
CA ASN A 53 -18.59 -34.82 114.35
C ASN A 53 -19.24 -35.66 113.24
N PRO A 54 -20.24 -36.53 113.51
CA PRO A 54 -20.98 -37.21 112.45
C PRO A 54 -21.70 -36.25 111.49
N ILE A 55 -22.29 -35.16 112.00
CA ILE A 55 -22.98 -34.16 111.16
C ILE A 55 -22.00 -33.44 110.23
N PHE A 56 -20.86 -32.97 110.74
CA PHE A 56 -19.84 -32.31 109.93
C PHE A 56 -19.14 -33.27 108.95
N ALA A 57 -18.90 -34.51 109.34
CA ALA A 57 -18.40 -35.55 108.44
C ALA A 57 -19.41 -35.81 107.30
N PHE A 58 -20.71 -35.89 107.62
CA PHE A 58 -21.77 -36.03 106.62
C PHE A 58 -21.88 -34.82 105.68
N LEU A 59 -21.77 -33.59 106.20
CA LEU A 59 -21.78 -32.37 105.39
C LEU A 59 -20.54 -32.28 104.49
N SER A 60 -19.36 -32.64 104.99
CA SER A 60 -18.11 -32.65 104.22
C SER A 60 -18.16 -33.68 103.10
N PHE A 61 -18.68 -34.88 103.39
CA PHE A 61 -18.92 -35.92 102.41
C PHE A 61 -19.97 -35.49 101.36
N SER A 62 -21.05 -34.83 101.79
CA SER A 62 -22.08 -34.27 100.90
C SER A 62 -21.51 -33.19 99.97
N ALA A 63 -20.68 -32.28 100.49
CA ALA A 63 -20.01 -31.25 99.70
C ALA A 63 -19.03 -31.85 98.66
N LEU A 64 -18.29 -32.89 99.05
CA LEU A 64 -17.42 -33.64 98.14
C LEU A 64 -18.25 -34.32 97.04
N LEU A 65 -19.34 -34.99 97.39
CA LEU A 65 -20.27 -35.60 96.42
C LEU A 65 -20.83 -34.58 95.43
N ILE A 66 -21.28 -33.41 95.90
CA ILE A 66 -21.77 -32.32 95.04
C ILE A 66 -20.67 -31.84 94.09
N THR A 67 -19.44 -31.70 94.59
CA THR A 67 -18.28 -31.30 93.78
C THR A 67 -17.98 -32.33 92.70
N LEU A 68 -18.01 -33.62 93.05
CA LEU A 68 -17.78 -34.74 92.12
C LEU A 68 -18.86 -34.79 91.04
N ILE A 69 -20.12 -34.56 91.41
CA ILE A 69 -21.24 -34.44 90.46
C ILE A 69 -21.03 -33.27 89.50
N TYR A 70 -20.60 -32.11 90.02
CA TYR A 70 -20.35 -30.92 89.19
C TYR A 70 -19.14 -31.11 88.26
N GLN A 71 -18.06 -31.72 88.74
CA GLN A 71 -16.87 -32.06 87.95
C GLN A 71 -17.22 -33.07 86.84
N ASN A 72 -17.99 -34.12 87.15
CA ASN A 72 -18.48 -35.07 86.15
C ASN A 72 -19.34 -34.37 85.09
N LYS A 73 -20.19 -33.43 85.49
CA LYS A 73 -20.99 -32.62 84.54
C LYS A 73 -20.10 -31.78 83.63
N GLN A 74 -19.07 -31.11 84.16
CA GLN A 74 -18.11 -30.34 83.36
C GLN A 74 -17.31 -31.22 82.39
N LEU A 75 -16.88 -32.41 82.83
CA LEU A 75 -16.18 -33.37 81.98
C LEU A 75 -17.05 -33.80 80.79
N SER A 76 -18.32 -34.12 81.03
CA SER A 76 -19.27 -34.45 79.97
C SER A 76 -19.46 -33.29 78.98
N GLN A 77 -19.60 -32.06 79.47
CA GLN A 77 -19.71 -30.87 78.62
C GLN A 77 -18.44 -30.63 77.78
N ASN A 78 -17.26 -30.79 78.37
CA ASN A 78 -16.00 -30.68 77.63
C ASN A 78 -15.86 -31.75 76.55
N GLN A 79 -16.29 -32.99 76.81
CA GLN A 79 -16.30 -34.04 75.80
C GLN A 79 -17.23 -33.71 74.64
N GLU A 80 -18.39 -33.13 74.93
CA GLU A 80 -19.35 -32.67 73.91
C GLU A 80 -18.76 -31.55 73.05
N ILE A 81 -18.20 -30.51 73.68
CA ILE A 81 -17.51 -29.41 72.99
C ILE A 81 -16.35 -29.94 72.13
N LEU A 82 -15.55 -30.89 72.63
CA LEU A 82 -14.46 -31.49 71.85
C LEU A 82 -14.97 -32.28 70.64
N LYS A 83 -16.10 -32.99 70.77
CA LYS A 83 -16.74 -33.69 69.64
C LYS A 83 -17.23 -32.69 68.60
N GLU A 84 -17.91 -31.63 69.02
CA GLU A 84 -18.37 -30.56 68.11
C GLU A 84 -17.20 -29.85 67.44
N THR A 85 -16.13 -29.55 68.17
CA THR A 85 -14.92 -28.90 67.65
C THR A 85 -14.22 -29.78 66.61
N LYS A 86 -14.08 -31.09 66.86
CA LYS A 86 -13.53 -32.03 65.88
C LYS A 86 -14.37 -32.05 64.60
N LYS A 87 -15.69 -32.11 64.74
CA LYS A 87 -16.61 -32.07 63.59
C LYS A 87 -16.49 -30.76 62.81
N ALA A 88 -16.36 -29.62 63.51
CA ALA A 88 -16.16 -28.32 62.88
C ALA A 88 -14.81 -28.22 62.14
N ILE A 89 -13.73 -28.77 62.70
CA ILE A 89 -12.41 -28.84 62.05
C ILE A 89 -12.48 -29.70 60.79
N GLU A 90 -13.08 -30.89 60.87
CA GLU A 90 -13.23 -31.78 59.72
C GLU A 90 -14.04 -31.12 58.58
N GLN A 91 -15.12 -30.42 58.93
CA GLN A 91 -15.88 -29.63 57.96
C GLN A 91 -15.04 -28.51 57.33
N ASN A 92 -14.20 -27.84 58.12
CA ASN A 92 -13.34 -26.76 57.64
C ASN A 92 -12.19 -27.27 56.77
N GLU A 93 -11.58 -28.41 57.11
CA GLU A 93 -10.58 -29.08 56.26
C GLU A 93 -11.16 -29.49 54.91
N ASN A 94 -12.37 -30.04 54.90
CA ASN A 94 -13.08 -30.38 53.66
C ASN A 94 -13.40 -29.13 52.83
N ALA A 95 -13.86 -28.05 53.48
CA ALA A 95 -14.11 -26.77 52.81
C ALA A 95 -12.82 -26.15 52.24
N LEU A 96 -11.69 -26.26 52.94
CA LEU A 96 -10.38 -25.79 52.46
C LEU A 96 -9.91 -26.56 51.23
N LYS A 97 -10.06 -27.90 51.21
CA LYS A 97 -9.74 -28.72 50.04
C LYS A 97 -10.58 -28.32 48.82
N LEU A 98 -11.89 -28.21 48.99
CA LEU A 98 -12.80 -27.77 47.93
C LEU A 98 -12.44 -26.36 47.42
N ASN A 99 -12.06 -25.44 48.31
CA ASN A 99 -11.60 -24.11 47.92
C ASN A 99 -10.27 -24.13 47.15
N GLN A 100 -9.33 -25.01 47.53
CA GLN A 100 -8.08 -25.19 46.79
C GLN A 100 -8.33 -25.72 45.38
N GLU A 101 -9.16 -26.75 45.25
CA GLU A 101 -9.57 -27.29 43.94
C GLU A 101 -10.27 -26.23 43.09
N ALA A 102 -11.20 -25.46 43.67
CA ALA A 102 -11.87 -24.37 42.98
C ALA A 102 -10.90 -23.25 42.55
N LEU A 103 -9.89 -22.93 43.36
CA LEU A 103 -8.84 -21.96 43.01
C LEU A 103 -7.96 -22.46 41.87
N GLU A 104 -7.61 -23.75 41.84
CA GLU A 104 -6.86 -24.36 40.75
C GLU A 104 -7.66 -24.35 39.44
N LEU A 105 -8.94 -24.72 39.49
CA LEU A 105 -9.84 -24.64 38.33
C LEU A 105 -9.94 -23.20 37.81
N ASN A 106 -10.14 -22.21 38.69
CA ASN A 106 -10.19 -20.79 38.29
C ASN A 106 -8.87 -20.33 37.66
N ARG A 107 -7.72 -20.75 38.19
CA ARG A 107 -6.41 -20.41 37.58
C ARG A 107 -6.26 -21.01 36.19
N ASN A 108 -6.72 -22.25 36.00
CA ASN A 108 -6.69 -22.91 34.70
C ASN A 108 -7.64 -22.23 33.70
N GLU A 109 -8.86 -21.88 34.11
CA GLU A 109 -9.81 -21.13 33.28
C GLU A 109 -9.27 -19.75 32.90
N LEU A 110 -8.63 -19.04 33.82
CA LEU A 110 -7.96 -17.76 33.53
C LEU A 110 -6.80 -17.92 32.55
N ALA A 111 -5.99 -18.97 32.67
CA ALA A 111 -4.91 -19.26 31.73
C ALA A 111 -5.45 -19.51 30.32
N ILE A 112 -6.49 -20.35 30.19
CA ILE A 112 -7.18 -20.63 28.93
C ILE A 112 -7.80 -19.36 28.36
N SER A 113 -8.45 -18.54 29.19
CA SER A 113 -9.07 -17.28 28.77
C SER A 113 -8.03 -16.30 28.23
N ASN A 114 -6.89 -16.13 28.91
CA ASN A 114 -5.80 -15.27 28.44
C ASN A 114 -5.20 -15.77 27.12
N GLU A 115 -5.06 -17.09 26.95
CA GLU A 115 -4.61 -17.69 25.69
C GLU A 115 -5.60 -17.41 24.55
N GLN A 116 -6.90 -17.61 24.81
CA GLN A 116 -7.96 -17.31 23.84
C GLN A 116 -8.00 -15.83 23.45
N LEU A 117 -7.82 -14.91 24.41
CA LEU A 117 -7.70 -13.48 24.13
C LEU A 117 -6.48 -13.20 23.24
N GLY A 118 -5.35 -13.86 23.48
CA GLY A 118 -4.16 -13.74 22.63
C GLY A 118 -4.38 -14.25 21.20
N LEU A 119 -5.06 -15.37 21.03
CA LEU A 119 -5.44 -15.92 19.72
C LEU A 119 -6.44 -15.02 19.00
N SER A 120 -7.45 -14.52 19.73
CA SER A 120 -8.44 -13.58 19.20
C SER A 120 -7.79 -12.28 18.73
N ALA A 121 -6.85 -11.71 19.50
CA ALA A 121 -6.11 -10.51 19.10
C ALA A 121 -5.33 -10.73 17.79
N LYS A 122 -4.66 -11.87 17.64
CA LYS A 122 -3.96 -12.24 16.39
C LYS A 122 -4.95 -12.40 15.23
N ALA A 123 -6.09 -13.05 15.46
CA ALA A 123 -7.12 -13.20 14.44
C ALA A 123 -7.70 -11.85 14.00
N HIS A 124 -7.89 -10.89 14.92
CA HIS A 124 -8.36 -9.55 14.60
C HIS A 124 -7.39 -8.78 13.70
N VAL A 125 -6.08 -8.90 13.92
CA VAL A 125 -5.06 -8.28 13.05
C VAL A 125 -5.10 -8.88 11.63
N GLU A 126 -5.22 -10.20 11.51
CA GLU A 126 -5.35 -10.87 10.20
C GLU A 126 -6.67 -10.51 9.48
N ILE A 127 -7.77 -10.37 10.23
CA ILE A 127 -9.06 -9.90 9.70
C ILE A 127 -8.93 -8.47 9.17
N GLU A 128 -8.30 -7.56 9.92
CA GLU A 128 -8.09 -6.18 9.48
C GLU A 128 -7.30 -6.13 8.17
N LYS A 129 -6.19 -6.88 8.08
CA LYS A 129 -5.39 -6.99 6.86
C LYS A 129 -6.22 -7.52 5.70
N THR A 130 -6.98 -8.59 5.92
CA THR A 130 -7.84 -9.18 4.89
C THR A 130 -8.91 -8.19 4.40
N GLN A 131 -9.54 -7.45 5.33
CA GLN A 131 -10.52 -6.41 4.98
C GLN A 131 -9.91 -5.29 4.15
N LYS A 132 -8.69 -4.85 4.46
CA LYS A 132 -7.98 -3.83 3.68
C LYS A 132 -7.66 -4.30 2.26
N ILE A 133 -7.25 -5.56 2.11
CA ILE A 133 -7.04 -6.17 0.79
C ILE A 133 -8.36 -6.26 0.01
N GLN A 134 -9.46 -6.68 0.64
CA GLN A 134 -10.78 -6.73 0.01
C GLN A 134 -11.29 -5.34 -0.42
N GLN A 135 -11.08 -4.32 0.41
CA GLN A 135 -11.40 -2.93 0.07
C GLN A 135 -10.59 -2.46 -1.14
N PHE A 136 -9.28 -2.79 -1.17
CA PHE A 136 -8.43 -2.52 -2.32
C PHE A 136 -8.93 -3.24 -3.58
N ASP A 137 -9.25 -4.54 -3.51
CA ASP A 137 -9.72 -5.32 -4.64
C ASP A 137 -11.00 -4.72 -5.24
N MET A 138 -11.91 -4.28 -4.38
CA MET A 138 -13.14 -3.61 -4.80
C MET A 138 -12.85 -2.29 -5.52
N LEU A 139 -12.01 -1.43 -4.94
CA LEU A 139 -11.64 -0.15 -5.55
C LEU A 139 -10.89 -0.33 -6.88
N PHE A 140 -9.96 -1.29 -6.93
CA PHE A 140 -9.23 -1.63 -8.14
C PHE A 140 -10.17 -2.13 -9.23
N ALA A 141 -11.09 -3.05 -8.91
CA ALA A 141 -12.08 -3.54 -9.86
C ALA A 141 -12.99 -2.42 -10.38
N THR A 142 -13.40 -1.48 -9.53
CA THR A 142 -14.18 -0.30 -9.95
C THR A 142 -13.39 0.58 -10.93
N LEU A 143 -12.14 0.92 -10.62
CA LEU A 143 -11.30 1.73 -11.51
C LEU A 143 -11.01 1.03 -12.85
N LEU A 144 -10.73 -0.27 -12.81
CA LEU A 144 -10.53 -1.09 -14.00
C LEU A 144 -11.80 -1.11 -14.87
N ASN A 145 -12.97 -1.23 -14.24
CA ASN A 145 -14.24 -1.19 -14.96
C ASN A 145 -14.49 0.18 -15.61
N GLU A 146 -14.25 1.28 -14.90
CA GLU A 146 -14.36 2.63 -15.46
C GLU A 146 -13.41 2.84 -16.65
N LEU A 147 -12.15 2.38 -16.55
CA LEU A 147 -11.20 2.39 -17.66
C LEU A 147 -11.73 1.62 -18.87
N ASN A 148 -12.27 0.42 -18.65
CA ASN A 148 -12.86 -0.40 -19.71
C ASN A 148 -14.10 0.26 -20.33
N THR A 149 -14.93 0.93 -19.54
CA THR A 149 -16.06 1.72 -20.05
C THR A 149 -15.59 2.87 -20.93
N VAL A 150 -14.54 3.59 -20.53
CA VAL A 150 -13.97 4.67 -21.35
C VAL A 150 -13.35 4.11 -22.63
N ASN A 151 -12.62 2.99 -22.57
CA ASN A 151 -12.10 2.29 -23.75
C ASN A 151 -13.20 1.91 -24.74
N LYS A 152 -14.29 1.32 -24.24
CA LYS A 152 -15.45 0.98 -25.06
C LYS A 152 -16.03 2.22 -25.76
N ASN A 153 -16.13 3.34 -25.05
CA ASN A 153 -16.60 4.61 -25.62
C ASN A 153 -15.66 5.15 -26.70
N PHE A 154 -14.34 4.97 -26.55
CA PHE A 154 -13.36 5.35 -27.59
C PHE A 154 -13.57 4.55 -28.87
N ASN A 155 -13.77 3.23 -28.73
CA ASN A 155 -13.95 2.33 -29.86
C ASN A 155 -15.28 2.59 -30.58
N GLU A 156 -16.39 2.74 -29.85
CA GLU A 156 -17.71 3.02 -30.45
C GLU A 156 -17.73 4.34 -31.22
N LYS A 157 -16.98 5.34 -30.76
CA LYS A 157 -16.92 6.67 -31.38
C LYS A 157 -15.74 6.87 -32.34
N LYS A 158 -14.91 5.84 -32.54
CA LYS A 158 -13.65 5.92 -33.31
C LYS A 158 -12.73 7.07 -32.89
N LEU A 159 -12.75 7.41 -31.59
CA LEU A 159 -11.94 8.50 -31.04
C LEU A 159 -10.45 8.15 -31.01
N LEU A 160 -10.13 6.86 -30.92
CA LEU A 160 -8.75 6.39 -30.88
C LEU A 160 -8.00 6.75 -32.18
N ASP A 161 -8.65 6.55 -33.33
CA ASP A 161 -8.14 6.97 -34.64
C ASP A 161 -7.89 8.48 -34.67
N GLU A 162 -8.84 9.29 -34.17
CA GLU A 162 -8.71 10.75 -34.09
C GLU A 162 -7.54 11.19 -33.21
N PHE A 163 -7.35 10.54 -32.05
CA PHE A 163 -6.23 10.85 -31.15
C PHE A 163 -4.89 10.46 -31.79
N TYR A 164 -4.86 9.36 -32.54
CA TYR A 164 -3.65 8.85 -33.17
C TYR A 164 -3.14 9.74 -34.30
N LEU A 165 -4.01 10.55 -34.94
CA LEU A 165 -3.61 11.54 -35.95
C LEU A 165 -2.56 12.55 -35.45
N ILE A 166 -2.36 12.68 -34.13
CA ILE A 166 -1.30 13.53 -33.56
C ILE A 166 0.09 13.17 -34.09
N PHE A 167 0.33 11.88 -34.38
CA PHE A 167 1.61 11.39 -34.90
C PHE A 167 1.85 11.78 -36.36
N ASN A 168 0.80 12.14 -37.11
CA ASN A 168 0.90 12.56 -38.51
C ASN A 168 1.27 14.04 -38.65
N ASN A 169 1.34 14.78 -37.55
CA ASN A 169 1.70 16.19 -37.56
C ASN A 169 3.23 16.38 -37.68
N THR A 170 3.67 17.49 -38.26
CA THR A 170 5.10 17.88 -38.38
C THR A 170 5.64 18.58 -37.13
N LEU A 171 4.80 18.84 -36.12
CA LEU A 171 5.19 19.43 -34.83
C LEU A 171 6.26 18.62 -34.08
N THR A 172 7.02 19.29 -33.21
CA THR A 172 7.95 18.64 -32.26
C THR A 172 7.21 17.78 -31.24
N LEU A 173 7.92 16.85 -30.58
CA LEU A 173 7.33 15.95 -29.57
C LEU A 173 6.67 16.72 -28.42
N GLU A 174 7.28 17.80 -27.96
CA GLU A 174 6.77 18.64 -26.87
C GLU A 174 5.43 19.29 -27.26
N HIS A 175 5.34 19.81 -28.49
CA HIS A 175 4.09 20.40 -28.98
C HIS A 175 3.00 19.34 -29.19
N LYS A 176 3.36 18.17 -29.73
CA LYS A 176 2.45 17.03 -29.89
C LYS A 176 1.88 16.59 -28.54
N GLN A 177 2.72 16.51 -27.51
CA GLN A 177 2.30 16.20 -26.15
C GLN A 177 1.31 17.24 -25.61
N VAL A 178 1.60 18.54 -25.75
CA VAL A 178 0.70 19.61 -25.28
C VAL A 178 -0.66 19.53 -25.98
N GLU A 179 -0.70 19.32 -27.30
CA GLU A 179 -1.95 19.14 -28.04
C GLU A 179 -2.70 17.87 -27.62
N LEU A 180 -2.00 16.77 -27.36
CA LEU A 180 -2.59 15.52 -26.89
C LEU A 180 -3.31 15.72 -25.55
N ARG A 181 -2.70 16.47 -24.62
CA ARG A 181 -3.26 16.76 -23.30
C ARG A 181 -4.45 17.71 -23.33
N LYS A 182 -4.66 18.46 -24.42
CA LYS A 182 -5.89 19.24 -24.62
C LYS A 182 -7.10 18.35 -24.93
N LYS A 183 -6.88 17.08 -25.32
CA LYS A 183 -7.97 16.11 -25.54
C LYS A 183 -8.50 15.63 -24.18
N TYR A 184 -9.56 16.27 -23.70
CA TYR A 184 -10.11 16.05 -22.36
C TYR A 184 -10.46 14.58 -22.07
N LEU A 185 -11.02 13.86 -23.04
CA LEU A 185 -11.42 12.46 -22.90
C LEU A 185 -10.22 11.54 -22.69
N LEU A 186 -9.19 11.69 -23.52
CA LEU A 186 -7.95 10.93 -23.41
C LEU A 186 -7.20 11.25 -22.12
N THR A 187 -7.15 12.53 -21.75
CA THR A 187 -6.53 12.96 -20.50
C THR A 187 -7.24 12.37 -19.29
N ARG A 188 -8.59 12.35 -19.29
CA ARG A 188 -9.36 11.67 -18.24
C ARG A 188 -9.03 10.18 -18.17
N TYR A 189 -8.88 9.50 -19.31
CA TYR A 189 -8.47 8.11 -19.35
C TYR A 189 -7.10 7.88 -18.71
N PHE A 190 -6.11 8.71 -19.08
CA PHE A 190 -4.77 8.65 -18.49
C PHE A 190 -4.75 8.99 -17.00
N ILE A 191 -5.61 9.88 -16.53
CA ILE A 191 -5.77 10.16 -15.10
C ILE A 191 -6.30 8.91 -14.37
N LEU A 192 -7.33 8.23 -14.90
CA LEU A 192 -7.84 6.99 -14.29
C LEU A 192 -6.76 5.90 -14.23
N LEU A 193 -5.96 5.79 -15.29
CA LEU A 193 -4.83 4.87 -15.34
C LEU A 193 -3.76 5.21 -14.29
N TYR A 194 -3.39 6.49 -14.18
CA TYR A 194 -2.49 6.99 -13.15
C TYR A 194 -3.01 6.68 -11.74
N GLN A 195 -4.29 6.97 -11.45
CA GLN A 195 -4.87 6.69 -10.13
C GLN A 195 -4.88 5.19 -9.82
N SER A 196 -5.11 4.35 -10.82
CA SER A 196 -5.05 2.89 -10.67
C SER A 196 -3.64 2.41 -10.34
N LEU A 197 -2.62 2.92 -11.03
CA LEU A 197 -1.23 2.60 -10.74
C LEU A 197 -0.78 3.13 -9.38
N LYS A 198 -1.18 4.35 -9.01
CA LYS A 198 -0.93 4.94 -7.70
C LYS A 198 -1.54 4.11 -6.59
N LEU A 199 -2.79 3.66 -6.77
CA LEU A 199 -3.48 2.79 -5.82
C LEU A 199 -2.71 1.48 -5.61
N ILE A 200 -2.18 0.87 -6.67
CA ILE A 200 -1.36 -0.34 -6.59
C ILE A 200 -0.03 -0.07 -5.87
N SER A 201 0.69 0.98 -6.28
CA SER A 201 2.02 1.32 -5.75
C SER A 201 1.97 1.70 -4.28
N SER A 202 0.99 2.51 -3.87
CA SER A 202 0.86 3.00 -2.49
C SER A 202 0.31 1.98 -1.48
N ASN A 203 -0.18 0.82 -1.92
CA ASN A 203 -0.75 -0.17 -1.00
C ASN A 203 0.35 -0.90 -0.21
N GLU A 204 0.36 -0.71 1.12
CA GLU A 204 1.34 -1.32 2.03
C GLU A 204 1.06 -2.80 2.34
N PHE A 205 -0.18 -3.26 2.14
CA PHE A 205 -0.59 -4.64 2.41
C PHE A 205 -0.24 -5.61 1.28
N LEU A 206 0.09 -5.09 0.10
CA LEU A 206 0.51 -5.89 -1.06
C LEU A 206 2.02 -6.05 -1.12
N ILE A 207 2.47 -7.29 -1.32
CA ILE A 207 3.88 -7.55 -1.62
C ILE A 207 4.21 -7.21 -3.08
N ALA A 208 5.49 -7.01 -3.40
CA ALA A 208 5.93 -6.58 -4.74
C ALA A 208 5.39 -7.44 -5.90
N ASN A 209 5.33 -8.77 -5.72
CA ASN A 209 4.78 -9.68 -6.73
C ASN A 209 3.27 -9.48 -6.95
N GLU A 210 2.52 -9.18 -5.89
CA GLU A 210 1.09 -8.88 -5.99
C GLU A 210 0.87 -7.55 -6.70
N LYS A 211 1.64 -6.51 -6.34
CA LYS A 211 1.59 -5.21 -7.04
C LYS A 211 1.83 -5.38 -8.53
N LYS A 212 2.88 -6.12 -8.92
CA LYS A 212 3.18 -6.45 -10.32
C LYS A 212 2.06 -7.26 -10.99
N LYS A 213 1.38 -8.15 -10.27
CA LYS A 213 0.21 -8.87 -10.79
C LYS A 213 -0.92 -7.91 -11.14
N TYR A 214 -1.30 -6.98 -10.25
CA TYR A 214 -2.34 -5.98 -10.53
C TYR A 214 -1.95 -5.03 -11.67
N SER A 215 -0.69 -4.56 -11.70
CA SER A 215 -0.22 -3.70 -12.79
C SER A 215 -0.25 -4.42 -14.13
N ASN A 216 0.04 -5.73 -14.17
CA ASN A 216 -0.06 -6.53 -15.39
C ASN A 216 -1.51 -6.72 -15.85
N ILE A 217 -2.45 -6.91 -14.93
CA ILE A 217 -3.89 -6.96 -15.24
C ILE A 217 -4.33 -5.64 -15.88
N LEU A 218 -3.95 -4.52 -15.26
CA LEU A 218 -4.24 -3.18 -15.76
C LEU A 218 -3.61 -2.93 -17.12
N ARG A 219 -2.36 -3.34 -17.33
CA ARG A 219 -1.69 -3.22 -18.64
C ARG A 219 -2.39 -4.05 -19.73
N ALA A 220 -2.88 -5.23 -19.39
CA ALA A 220 -3.56 -6.12 -20.32
C ALA A 220 -4.94 -5.59 -20.77
N SER A 221 -5.54 -4.66 -20.02
CA SER A 221 -6.80 -4.03 -20.41
C SER A 221 -6.63 -2.81 -21.35
N ILE A 222 -5.39 -2.49 -21.75
CA ILE A 222 -5.08 -1.30 -22.54
C ILE A 222 -4.60 -1.72 -23.92
N GLU A 223 -5.17 -1.10 -24.96
CA GLU A 223 -4.78 -1.32 -26.34
C GLU A 223 -3.40 -0.72 -26.65
N ASN A 224 -2.69 -1.30 -27.61
CA ASN A 224 -1.33 -0.87 -27.93
C ASN A 224 -1.26 0.60 -28.38
N SER A 225 -2.25 1.11 -29.13
CA SER A 225 -2.32 2.53 -29.53
C SER A 225 -2.44 3.46 -28.33
N LEU A 226 -3.19 3.08 -27.30
CA LEU A 226 -3.29 3.85 -26.05
C LEU A 226 -1.97 3.83 -25.27
N LEU A 227 -1.23 2.72 -25.27
CA LEU A 227 0.12 2.66 -24.69
C LEU A 227 1.12 3.57 -25.44
N GLN A 228 1.01 3.63 -26.77
CA GLN A 228 1.82 4.51 -27.59
C GLN A 228 1.48 6.00 -27.36
N LEU A 229 0.19 6.35 -27.28
CA LEU A 229 -0.25 7.69 -26.90
C LEU A 229 0.16 8.05 -25.46
N LEU A 230 0.14 7.07 -24.55
CA LEU A 230 0.63 7.25 -23.17
C LEU A 230 2.13 7.55 -23.15
N MET A 231 2.91 6.88 -23.99
CA MET A 231 4.34 7.16 -24.14
C MET A 231 4.60 8.58 -24.65
N LEU A 232 3.80 9.08 -25.59
CA LEU A 232 3.88 10.49 -25.98
C LEU A 232 3.42 11.42 -24.85
N ASN A 233 2.35 11.07 -24.13
CA ASN A 233 1.83 11.86 -23.02
C ASN A 233 2.82 12.02 -21.86
N CYS A 234 3.60 10.99 -21.55
CA CYS A 234 4.59 10.97 -20.48
C CYS A 234 6.02 11.28 -20.95
N HIS A 235 6.18 11.77 -22.18
CA HIS A 235 7.47 12.20 -22.72
C HIS A 235 8.02 13.42 -21.97
N CYS A 236 9.02 13.25 -21.11
CA CYS A 236 9.58 14.35 -20.33
C CYS A 236 10.85 14.90 -20.99
N ASN A 237 10.71 15.82 -21.95
CA ASN A 237 11.81 16.67 -22.38
C ASN A 237 11.57 18.11 -21.90
N GLY A 238 12.47 18.63 -21.07
CA GLY A 238 12.55 20.07 -20.80
C GLY A 238 11.61 20.69 -19.76
N TYR A 239 10.72 19.95 -19.08
CA TYR A 239 9.84 20.50 -18.04
C TYR A 239 9.66 19.57 -16.83
N GLU A 240 9.74 20.13 -15.61
CA GLU A 240 9.11 19.51 -14.43
C GLU A 240 7.59 19.63 -14.60
N ASP A 241 6.91 18.51 -14.51
CA ASP A 241 5.50 18.42 -14.87
C ASP A 241 4.77 17.46 -13.94
N ASP A 242 3.47 17.67 -13.77
CA ASP A 242 2.58 16.92 -12.88
C ASP A 242 2.54 15.42 -13.24
N PHE A 243 2.96 15.06 -14.45
CA PHE A 243 3.03 13.68 -14.94
C PHE A 243 4.34 12.94 -14.63
N ASN A 244 5.30 13.57 -13.93
CA ASN A 244 6.54 12.89 -13.53
C ASN A 244 6.27 11.66 -12.64
N GLU A 245 5.35 11.78 -11.68
CA GLU A 245 4.94 10.65 -10.83
C GLU A 245 4.29 9.53 -11.69
N PHE A 246 3.58 9.91 -12.76
CA PHE A 246 3.00 8.92 -13.68
C PHE A 246 4.10 8.15 -14.41
N TYR A 247 5.13 8.84 -14.91
CA TYR A 247 6.31 8.22 -15.51
C TYR A 247 7.01 7.26 -14.54
N ASP A 248 7.14 7.64 -13.26
CA ASP A 248 7.74 6.79 -12.23
C ASP A 248 6.96 5.49 -12.03
N PHE A 249 5.63 5.53 -12.09
CA PHE A 249 4.82 4.30 -12.07
C PHE A 249 5.02 3.46 -13.34
N LEU A 250 5.14 4.07 -14.52
CA LEU A 250 5.47 3.33 -15.74
C LEU A 250 6.82 2.60 -15.60
N LYS A 251 7.78 3.23 -14.92
CA LYS A 251 9.09 2.67 -14.62
C LYS A 251 9.03 1.56 -13.56
N GLU A 252 8.34 1.77 -12.45
CA GLU A 252 8.16 0.80 -11.36
C GLU A 252 7.58 -0.51 -11.89
N PHE A 253 6.56 -0.41 -12.73
CA PHE A 253 5.82 -1.57 -13.22
C PHE A 253 6.27 -2.08 -14.58
N SER A 254 7.35 -1.53 -15.17
CA SER A 254 7.75 -1.81 -16.56
C SER A 254 6.55 -1.80 -17.51
N PHE A 255 5.75 -0.74 -17.44
CA PHE A 255 4.38 -0.75 -17.95
C PHE A 255 4.31 -0.79 -19.48
N LEU A 256 5.38 -0.44 -20.20
CA LEU A 256 5.46 -0.49 -21.67
C LEU A 256 6.16 -1.77 -22.19
N GLU A 257 6.22 -2.84 -21.38
CA GLU A 257 6.97 -4.06 -21.69
C GLU A 257 6.52 -4.80 -22.97
N HIS A 258 5.27 -4.64 -23.39
CA HIS A 258 4.74 -5.28 -24.60
C HIS A 258 4.27 -4.28 -25.67
N MET A 259 4.56 -2.99 -25.48
CA MET A 259 4.22 -1.97 -26.46
C MET A 259 5.13 -2.12 -27.69
N ASP A 260 4.55 -2.17 -28.88
CA ASP A 260 5.33 -2.09 -30.13
C ASP A 260 5.51 -0.63 -30.59
N PHE A 261 6.38 -0.42 -31.56
CA PHE A 261 6.67 0.89 -32.14
C PHE A 261 6.10 1.00 -33.55
N SER A 262 5.07 0.20 -33.87
CA SER A 262 4.44 0.25 -35.19
C SER A 262 3.61 1.52 -35.35
N HIS A 263 3.57 2.05 -36.57
CA HIS A 263 2.65 3.13 -36.88
C HIS A 263 1.26 2.51 -37.09
N GLN A 264 0.38 2.68 -36.11
CA GLN A 264 -0.96 2.10 -36.22
C GLN A 264 -1.77 2.83 -37.29
N TYR A 265 -2.57 2.08 -38.04
CA TYR A 265 -3.45 2.60 -39.08
C TYR A 265 -2.74 3.20 -40.32
N SER A 266 -1.41 3.05 -40.44
CA SER A 266 -0.67 3.31 -41.70
C SER A 266 -0.42 2.01 -42.45
N SER A 267 -0.71 1.99 -43.75
CA SER A 267 -0.41 0.88 -44.64
C SER A 267 1.01 0.95 -45.23
N GLN A 268 1.70 2.08 -45.04
CA GLN A 268 2.98 2.40 -45.68
C GLN A 268 4.13 2.40 -44.68
N GLU A 269 3.92 2.94 -43.48
CA GLU A 269 4.95 3.06 -42.45
C GLU A 269 4.89 1.89 -41.47
N LYS A 270 5.97 1.11 -41.42
CA LYS A 270 6.06 -0.02 -40.49
C LYS A 270 6.32 0.41 -39.05
N HIS A 271 6.99 1.55 -38.86
CA HIS A 271 7.34 2.06 -37.54
C HIS A 271 7.02 3.55 -37.41
N ASN A 272 6.57 3.95 -36.21
CA ASN A 272 6.26 5.34 -35.90
C ASN A 272 7.53 6.07 -35.44
N PHE A 273 7.97 7.07 -36.22
CA PHE A 273 9.19 7.82 -35.95
C PHE A 273 9.16 8.54 -34.59
N ASP A 274 8.04 9.17 -34.22
CA ASP A 274 7.92 9.92 -32.97
C ASP A 274 8.10 9.00 -31.76
N LEU A 275 7.51 7.80 -31.78
CA LEU A 275 7.67 6.82 -30.71
C LEU A 275 9.12 6.35 -30.59
N ILE A 276 9.80 6.18 -31.73
CA ILE A 276 11.20 5.82 -31.76
C ILE A 276 12.06 6.97 -31.21
N LEU A 277 11.72 8.22 -31.52
CA LEU A 277 12.40 9.40 -31.02
C LEU A 277 12.19 9.57 -29.51
N CYS A 278 10.98 9.30 -29.01
CA CYS A 278 10.64 9.29 -27.59
C CYS A 278 11.55 8.35 -26.76
N LEU A 279 12.08 7.27 -27.34
CA LEU A 279 12.98 6.33 -26.63
C LEU A 279 14.20 7.00 -26.01
N ARG A 280 14.67 8.12 -26.57
CA ARG A 280 15.80 8.89 -26.04
C ARG A 280 15.55 9.37 -24.59
N ASN A 281 14.29 9.61 -24.25
CA ASN A 281 13.90 10.25 -22.99
C ASN A 281 13.35 9.24 -21.96
N TYR A 282 13.44 7.93 -22.25
CA TYR A 282 12.91 6.88 -21.38
C TYR A 282 13.99 5.97 -20.81
N ASP A 283 13.88 5.65 -19.52
CA ASP A 283 14.69 4.62 -18.86
C ASP A 283 14.32 3.23 -19.40
N LYS A 284 15.33 2.38 -19.64
CA LYS A 284 15.15 1.00 -20.09
C LYS A 284 14.22 0.18 -19.19
N LYS A 285 14.16 0.49 -17.89
CA LYS A 285 13.28 -0.19 -16.92
C LYS A 285 11.79 -0.06 -17.25
N VAL A 286 11.37 1.04 -17.88
CA VAL A 286 9.97 1.25 -18.31
C VAL A 286 9.52 0.16 -19.29
N PHE A 287 10.46 -0.37 -20.07
CA PHE A 287 10.18 -1.38 -21.09
C PHE A 287 10.48 -2.81 -20.66
N GLY A 288 11.01 -3.07 -19.46
CA GLY A 288 11.24 -4.44 -18.98
C GLY A 288 11.98 -5.33 -20.00
N LYS A 289 11.32 -6.42 -20.43
CA LYS A 289 11.83 -7.38 -21.44
C LYS A 289 11.25 -7.15 -22.85
N ASN A 290 10.93 -5.91 -23.21
CA ASN A 290 10.36 -5.57 -24.52
C ASN A 290 11.24 -6.07 -25.68
N ILE A 291 10.66 -6.90 -26.54
CA ILE A 291 11.35 -7.57 -27.66
C ILE A 291 11.55 -6.64 -28.87
N TYR A 292 10.65 -5.67 -29.08
CA TYR A 292 10.62 -4.79 -30.25
C TYR A 292 11.74 -3.74 -30.23
N ILE A 293 12.23 -3.36 -29.05
CA ILE A 293 13.35 -2.39 -28.91
C ILE A 293 14.61 -2.89 -29.66
N SER A 294 14.84 -4.20 -29.67
CA SER A 294 16.00 -4.78 -30.36
C SER A 294 15.93 -4.60 -31.88
N GLU A 295 14.72 -4.57 -32.45
CA GLU A 295 14.48 -4.34 -33.87
C GLU A 295 14.58 -2.85 -34.20
N VAL A 296 13.96 -1.99 -33.39
CA VAL A 296 14.04 -0.52 -33.54
C VAL A 296 15.49 -0.02 -33.57
N LYS A 297 16.36 -0.59 -32.73
CA LYS A 297 17.79 -0.23 -32.68
C LYS A 297 18.58 -0.56 -33.95
N LYS A 298 18.04 -1.43 -34.82
CA LYS A 298 18.66 -1.80 -36.10
C LYS A 298 18.30 -0.85 -37.22
N LEU A 299 17.27 -0.02 -37.05
CA LEU A 299 16.85 0.95 -38.06
C LEU A 299 17.98 1.91 -38.39
N TRP A 300 18.17 2.21 -39.68
CA TRP A 300 19.30 2.99 -40.17
C TRP A 300 19.33 4.41 -39.58
N TYR A 301 18.16 5.01 -39.35
CA TYR A 301 18.02 6.34 -38.77
C TYR A 301 18.16 6.38 -37.24
N TYR A 302 17.99 5.25 -36.55
CA TYR A 302 18.07 5.19 -35.08
C TYR A 302 19.41 5.69 -34.54
N LYS A 303 20.51 5.29 -35.18
CA LYS A 303 21.86 5.73 -34.78
C LYS A 303 22.14 7.18 -35.12
N ILE A 304 21.40 7.77 -36.06
CA ILE A 304 21.61 9.15 -36.52
C ILE A 304 21.08 10.12 -35.47
N PHE A 305 19.78 10.02 -35.13
CA PHE A 305 19.19 10.94 -34.15
C PHE A 305 19.70 10.69 -32.72
N ASN A 306 20.04 9.46 -32.33
CA ASN A 306 20.60 9.20 -30.99
C ASN A 306 22.02 9.75 -30.78
N LYS A 307 22.71 10.14 -31.86
CA LYS A 307 24.03 10.80 -31.77
C LYS A 307 23.93 12.32 -31.94
N ASN A 308 22.76 12.83 -32.32
CA ASN A 308 22.57 14.23 -32.62
C ASN A 308 21.29 14.72 -31.95
N ASP A 309 21.45 15.34 -30.79
CA ASP A 309 20.32 15.76 -29.97
C ASP A 309 19.43 16.80 -30.65
N LYS A 310 19.92 17.50 -31.68
CA LYS A 310 19.18 18.50 -32.45
C LYS A 310 18.13 17.92 -33.39
N ILE A 311 18.10 16.60 -33.59
CA ILE A 311 17.09 15.94 -34.44
C ILE A 311 15.90 15.61 -33.55
N GLU A 312 14.82 16.37 -33.71
CA GLU A 312 13.55 16.25 -32.98
C GLU A 312 12.35 16.02 -33.92
N THR A 313 12.55 16.13 -35.23
CA THR A 313 11.51 15.88 -36.25
C THR A 313 12.06 15.10 -37.46
N LEU A 314 11.16 14.54 -38.27
CA LEU A 314 11.53 13.94 -39.57
C LEU A 314 12.15 14.96 -40.53
N GLU A 315 11.67 16.20 -40.50
CA GLU A 315 12.22 17.30 -41.29
C GLU A 315 13.68 17.58 -40.91
N GLU A 316 14.01 17.60 -39.62
CA GLU A 316 15.38 17.79 -39.15
C GLU A 316 16.28 16.59 -39.47
N LEU A 317 15.75 15.36 -39.43
CA LEU A 317 16.47 14.19 -39.90
C LEU A 317 16.79 14.30 -41.40
N PHE A 318 15.81 14.67 -42.21
CA PHE A 318 16.00 14.90 -43.64
C PHE A 318 17.02 16.01 -43.91
N ASN A 319 16.89 17.15 -43.22
CA ASN A 319 17.84 18.26 -43.34
C ASN A 319 19.27 17.81 -42.99
N PHE A 320 19.43 17.05 -41.90
CA PHE A 320 20.72 16.49 -41.53
C PHE A 320 21.29 15.54 -42.61
N ILE A 321 20.44 14.71 -43.23
CA ILE A 321 20.85 13.83 -44.33
C ILE A 321 21.30 14.64 -45.54
N VAL A 322 20.54 15.66 -45.95
CA VAL A 322 20.87 16.52 -47.10
C VAL A 322 22.16 17.29 -46.87
N VAL A 323 22.40 17.81 -45.67
CA VAL A 323 23.63 18.55 -45.36
C VAL A 323 24.87 17.66 -45.37
N ASN A 324 24.75 16.42 -44.91
CA ASN A 324 25.87 15.48 -44.84
C ASN A 324 26.09 14.67 -46.11
N ASN A 325 25.14 14.64 -47.03
CA ASN A 325 25.29 14.00 -48.32
C ASN A 325 25.51 15.07 -49.39
N TYR A 326 26.61 14.95 -50.13
CA TYR A 326 26.84 15.84 -51.27
C TYR A 326 25.79 15.55 -52.34
N ILE A 327 24.85 16.47 -52.52
CA ILE A 327 24.02 16.51 -53.72
C ILE A 327 24.84 17.23 -54.78
N GLU A 328 24.98 16.64 -55.97
CA GLU A 328 25.50 17.37 -57.11
C GLU A 328 24.57 18.56 -57.41
N ASN A 329 24.97 19.74 -56.95
CA ASN A 329 24.12 20.93 -56.98
C ASN A 329 23.89 21.46 -58.39
N LYS A 330 24.48 20.88 -59.44
CA LYS A 330 24.34 21.32 -60.83
C LYS A 330 24.34 20.16 -61.81
N ILE A 331 23.25 19.97 -62.54
CA ILE A 331 23.16 18.92 -63.57
C ILE A 331 22.62 19.51 -64.86
N THR A 332 23.23 19.14 -65.98
CA THR A 332 22.82 19.60 -67.32
C THR A 332 22.12 18.48 -68.08
N ARG A 333 20.89 18.72 -68.54
CA ARG A 333 20.14 17.82 -69.43
C ARG A 333 19.32 18.61 -70.44
N THR A 334 19.25 18.07 -71.67
CA THR A 334 18.33 18.53 -72.74
C THR A 334 18.32 20.05 -72.99
N GLY A 335 19.45 20.74 -72.82
CA GLY A 335 19.58 22.19 -73.03
C GLY A 335 19.26 23.06 -71.79
N PHE A 336 19.07 22.43 -70.63
CA PHE A 336 18.80 23.09 -69.35
C PHE A 336 19.84 22.69 -68.29
N GLU A 337 20.23 23.64 -67.45
CA GLU A 337 21.06 23.46 -66.27
C GLU A 337 20.15 23.57 -65.02
N PHE A 338 20.10 22.52 -64.23
CA PHE A 338 19.36 22.43 -62.97
C PHE A 338 20.34 22.66 -61.82
N GLU A 339 20.13 23.71 -61.04
CA GLU A 339 20.95 24.01 -59.87
C GLU A 339 20.13 23.95 -58.57
N PHE A 340 20.59 23.15 -57.59
CA PHE A 340 19.97 23.04 -56.27
C PHE A 340 20.73 23.89 -55.26
N LYS A 341 20.05 24.89 -54.69
CA LYS A 341 20.62 25.80 -53.70
C LYS A 341 19.97 25.59 -52.36
N PHE A 342 20.79 25.18 -51.40
CA PHE A 342 20.40 25.02 -50.00
C PHE A 342 20.99 26.19 -49.21
N THR A 343 20.12 26.99 -48.58
CA THR A 343 20.57 28.06 -47.69
C THR A 343 20.62 27.53 -46.26
N LEU A 344 21.81 27.49 -45.66
CA LEU A 344 22.00 27.02 -44.29
C LEU A 344 21.78 28.15 -43.27
N GLY A 345 21.11 27.81 -42.18
CA GLY A 345 20.98 28.66 -41.00
C GLY A 345 22.18 28.53 -40.04
N ARG A 346 22.15 29.32 -38.95
CA ARG A 346 23.18 29.28 -37.88
C ARG A 346 23.37 27.90 -37.24
N ASN A 347 22.35 27.04 -37.29
CA ASN A 347 22.37 25.71 -36.69
C ASN A 347 22.62 24.60 -37.73
N GLU A 348 23.11 24.93 -38.93
CA GLU A 348 23.30 24.00 -40.05
C GLU A 348 21.99 23.34 -40.54
N ILE A 349 20.84 23.93 -40.20
CA ILE A 349 19.53 23.54 -40.72
C ILE A 349 19.29 24.27 -42.03
N ILE A 350 18.79 23.57 -43.04
CA ILE A 350 18.38 24.17 -44.32
C ILE A 350 17.18 25.07 -44.04
N LYS A 351 17.36 26.39 -44.21
CA LYS A 351 16.30 27.38 -44.05
C LYS A 351 15.44 27.54 -45.30
N LYS A 352 16.04 27.25 -46.45
CA LYS A 352 15.45 27.51 -47.75
C LYS A 352 16.10 26.63 -48.79
N MET A 353 15.26 25.91 -49.53
CA MET A 353 15.67 25.07 -50.65
C MET A 353 15.11 25.69 -51.94
N VAL A 354 16.00 26.02 -52.87
CA VAL A 354 15.65 26.64 -54.16
C VAL A 354 16.19 25.80 -55.29
N ILE A 355 15.38 25.62 -56.33
CA ILE A 355 15.79 25.00 -57.58
C ILE A 355 15.86 26.10 -58.63
N CYS A 356 17.04 26.34 -59.18
CA CYS A 356 17.25 27.24 -60.30
C CYS A 356 17.30 26.41 -61.58
N ILE A 357 16.39 26.67 -62.52
CA ILE A 357 16.43 26.08 -63.85
C ILE A 357 16.91 27.15 -64.83
N LYS A 358 18.03 26.89 -65.49
CA LYS A 358 18.61 27.79 -66.48
C LYS A 358 18.56 27.18 -67.88
N GLU A 359 18.00 27.90 -68.84
CA GLU A 359 18.09 27.52 -70.25
C GLU A 359 19.46 27.94 -70.82
N ILE A 360 20.19 27.00 -71.42
CA ILE A 360 21.58 27.22 -71.83
C ILE A 360 21.67 28.21 -73.00
N ASP A 361 20.75 28.11 -73.96
CA ASP A 361 20.77 28.91 -75.19
C ASP A 361 20.43 30.39 -74.94
N THR A 362 19.49 30.67 -74.03
CA THR A 362 19.01 32.04 -73.73
C THR A 362 19.62 32.63 -72.47
N GLY A 363 20.12 31.78 -71.56
CA GLY A 363 20.59 32.17 -70.25
C GLY A 363 19.48 32.50 -69.24
N ILE A 364 18.21 32.30 -69.58
CA ILE A 364 17.07 32.62 -68.71
C ILE A 364 17.05 31.67 -67.52
N ILE A 365 16.89 32.23 -66.31
CA ILE A 365 16.87 31.49 -65.04
C ILE A 365 15.49 31.63 -64.41
N LYS A 366 14.92 30.52 -63.96
CA LYS A 366 13.71 30.50 -63.13
C LYS A 366 13.97 29.77 -61.82
N GLU A 367 13.51 30.35 -60.73
CA GLU A 367 13.69 29.80 -59.39
C GLU A 367 12.38 29.22 -58.87
N PHE A 368 12.45 28.02 -58.30
CA PHE A 368 11.33 27.34 -57.65
C PHE A 368 11.66 27.18 -56.17
N MET A 369 10.77 27.71 -55.34
CA MET A 369 10.85 27.65 -53.89
C MET A 369 10.16 26.40 -53.38
N LEU A 370 10.86 25.60 -52.57
CA LEU A 370 10.25 24.47 -51.87
C LEU A 370 9.85 24.92 -50.47
N ASN A 371 8.55 25.13 -50.26
CA ASN A 371 8.03 25.68 -49.01
C ASN A 371 7.55 24.59 -48.03
N GLU A 372 6.96 23.49 -48.52
CA GLU A 372 6.43 22.42 -47.68
C GLU A 372 6.78 21.05 -48.28
N LEU A 373 7.41 20.18 -47.50
CA LEU A 373 7.74 18.82 -47.90
C LEU A 373 6.87 17.84 -47.12
N GLU A 374 6.27 16.89 -47.81
CA GLU A 374 5.67 15.71 -47.20
C GLU A 374 6.77 14.66 -47.00
N PHE A 375 6.86 14.10 -45.80
CA PHE A 375 7.88 13.12 -45.42
C PHE A 375 7.25 11.75 -45.20
N GLU A 376 7.95 10.71 -45.64
CA GLU A 376 7.61 9.30 -45.40
C GLU A 376 8.92 8.57 -45.04
N VAL A 377 8.93 7.78 -43.96
CA VAL A 377 10.12 7.01 -43.57
C VAL A 377 9.77 5.54 -43.35
N ASP A 378 10.63 4.66 -43.83
CA ASP A 378 10.54 3.22 -43.60
C ASP A 378 11.89 2.62 -43.16
N ASP A 379 11.92 1.30 -43.00
CA ASP A 379 13.09 0.52 -42.55
C ASP A 379 14.31 0.65 -43.47
N ILE A 380 14.14 1.12 -44.71
CA ILE A 380 15.13 1.07 -45.79
C ILE A 380 15.43 2.47 -46.35
N LYS A 381 14.44 3.36 -46.37
CA LYS A 381 14.53 4.68 -47.00
C LYS A 381 13.75 5.77 -46.27
N LEU A 382 14.13 7.01 -46.54
CA LEU A 382 13.35 8.21 -46.26
C LEU A 382 13.01 8.89 -47.59
N VAL A 383 11.74 9.21 -47.78
CA VAL A 383 11.23 9.96 -48.93
C VAL A 383 10.74 11.32 -48.47
N ALA A 384 11.17 12.39 -49.15
CA ALA A 384 10.60 13.72 -49.00
C ALA A 384 10.08 14.19 -50.35
N LYS A 385 8.83 14.64 -50.43
CA LYS A 385 8.20 15.05 -51.69
C LYS A 385 7.58 16.43 -51.59
N ASN A 386 7.69 17.20 -52.66
CA ASN A 386 6.93 18.43 -52.87
C ASN A 386 6.19 18.28 -54.20
N ILE A 387 4.87 18.40 -54.16
CA ILE A 387 4.01 18.31 -55.35
C ILE A 387 3.51 19.72 -55.63
N SER A 388 4.00 20.33 -56.72
CA SER A 388 3.49 21.59 -57.24
C SER A 388 2.70 21.35 -58.53
N SER A 389 1.91 22.33 -58.98
CA SER A 389 1.15 22.20 -60.25
C SER A 389 2.04 21.87 -61.45
N ASP A 390 3.30 22.30 -61.38
CA ASP A 390 4.23 22.36 -62.50
C ASP A 390 5.32 21.29 -62.42
N ILE A 391 5.81 21.01 -61.21
CA ILE A 391 6.98 20.15 -60.94
C ILE A 391 6.71 19.30 -59.70
N ASP A 392 6.96 17.99 -59.81
CA ASP A 392 7.06 17.10 -58.67
C ASP A 392 8.53 16.83 -58.35
N ILE A 393 8.89 16.91 -57.08
CA ILE A 393 10.24 16.62 -56.61
C ILE A 393 10.18 15.55 -55.53
N TYR A 394 11.08 14.58 -55.61
CA TYR A 394 11.21 13.50 -54.65
C TYR A 394 12.69 13.35 -54.26
N PHE A 395 12.96 13.46 -52.97
CA PHE A 395 14.22 13.04 -52.38
C PHE A 395 14.03 11.62 -51.86
N ASN A 396 14.95 10.73 -52.17
CA ASN A 396 14.94 9.36 -51.69
C ASN A 396 16.31 9.04 -51.10
N TYR A 397 16.38 8.92 -49.78
CA TYR A 397 17.58 8.49 -49.10
C TYR A 397 17.45 7.03 -48.70
N GLY A 398 18.28 6.16 -49.28
CA GLY A 398 18.32 4.73 -48.96
C GLY A 398 19.68 4.13 -49.26
N ASN A 399 20.07 3.08 -48.53
CA ASN A 399 21.40 2.45 -48.67
C ASN A 399 22.58 3.46 -48.60
N HIS A 400 22.45 4.49 -47.76
CA HIS A 400 23.43 5.58 -47.62
C HIS A 400 23.69 6.39 -48.90
N LYS A 401 22.69 6.47 -49.78
CA LYS A 401 22.71 7.31 -50.97
C LYS A 401 21.47 8.19 -50.98
N LEU A 402 21.68 9.48 -51.23
CA LEU A 402 20.61 10.43 -51.43
C LEU A 402 20.38 10.60 -52.92
N GLU A 403 19.22 10.21 -53.40
CA GLU A 403 18.83 10.33 -54.79
C GLU A 403 17.74 11.38 -54.92
N LEU A 404 17.89 12.28 -55.89
CA LEU A 404 16.92 13.34 -56.15
C LEU A 404 16.26 13.09 -57.51
N TYR A 405 14.95 13.14 -57.50
CA TYR A 405 14.11 12.90 -58.64
C TYR A 405 13.26 14.13 -58.93
N VAL A 406 13.32 14.60 -60.17
CA VAL A 406 12.48 15.72 -60.65
C VAL A 406 11.62 15.24 -61.80
N ARG A 407 10.32 15.52 -61.72
CA ARG A 407 9.33 15.23 -62.76
C ARG A 407 8.58 16.50 -63.12
N PHE A 408 8.40 16.74 -64.42
CA PHE A 408 7.58 17.85 -64.92
C PHE A 408 6.19 17.32 -65.27
N ASN A 409 5.15 18.00 -64.80
CA ASN A 409 3.77 17.52 -64.95
C ASN A 409 3.17 17.79 -66.35
N TYR A 410 3.93 18.43 -67.24
CA TYR A 410 3.54 18.69 -68.62
C TYR A 410 4.47 17.97 -69.60
N PRO A 411 3.93 17.26 -70.61
CA PRO A 411 4.73 16.67 -71.69
C PRO A 411 5.38 17.75 -72.58
N GLU A 412 4.79 18.94 -72.61
CA GLU A 412 5.37 20.14 -73.22
C GLU A 412 5.14 21.34 -72.31
N MET A 413 6.18 21.79 -71.61
CA MET A 413 6.14 23.08 -70.92
C MET A 413 6.48 24.18 -71.93
N THR A 414 5.46 24.86 -72.47
CA THR A 414 5.64 26.20 -73.06
C THR A 414 5.38 27.23 -71.98
N PHE A 415 6.45 27.80 -71.44
CA PHE A 415 6.38 28.93 -70.53
C PHE A 415 6.06 30.22 -71.31
N LYS A 416 4.85 30.34 -71.89
CA LYS A 416 4.42 31.56 -72.61
C LYS A 416 4.40 32.81 -71.71
N GLU A 417 4.36 32.63 -70.39
CA GLU A 417 4.48 33.70 -69.39
C GLU A 417 5.87 33.80 -68.72
N SER A 418 6.86 32.93 -69.04
CA SER A 418 8.14 32.86 -68.29
C SER A 418 9.44 33.00 -69.11
N GLY A 419 9.37 33.38 -70.38
CA GLY A 419 10.53 33.81 -71.16
C GLY A 419 11.40 32.71 -71.79
N PHE A 420 11.27 31.44 -71.42
CA PHE A 420 12.07 30.35 -72.02
C PHE A 420 11.81 30.17 -73.53
N SER A 421 12.86 29.95 -74.32
CA SER A 421 12.78 29.83 -75.79
C SER A 421 12.57 28.40 -76.31
N LYS A 422 12.91 27.39 -75.51
CA LYS A 422 12.79 25.96 -75.84
C LYS A 422 11.71 25.27 -75.03
N LYS A 423 11.05 24.29 -75.66
CA LYS A 423 10.15 23.35 -74.99
C LYS A 423 10.97 22.32 -74.21
N ILE A 424 10.67 22.17 -72.92
CA ILE A 424 11.17 21.04 -72.11
C ILE A 424 10.20 19.88 -72.32
N ASN A 425 10.67 18.80 -72.97
CA ASN A 425 9.95 17.53 -73.06
C ASN A 425 10.74 16.51 -72.23
N ILE A 426 10.38 16.38 -70.96
CA ILE A 426 11.01 15.46 -70.02
C ILE A 426 9.88 14.67 -69.39
N THR A 427 9.46 13.62 -70.09
CA THR A 427 8.55 12.60 -69.53
C THR A 427 9.25 11.71 -68.49
N ASP A 428 10.58 11.80 -68.38
CA ASP A 428 11.41 10.90 -67.57
C ASP A 428 11.76 11.50 -66.20
N LEU A 429 11.71 10.66 -65.17
CA LEU A 429 12.19 10.96 -63.83
C LEU A 429 13.70 11.26 -63.88
N ILE A 430 14.12 12.52 -63.72
CA ILE A 430 15.56 12.85 -63.74
C ILE A 430 16.16 12.42 -62.41
N LYS A 431 16.93 11.34 -62.42
CA LYS A 431 17.69 10.86 -61.27
C LYS A 431 19.02 11.61 -61.15
N LEU A 432 19.24 12.23 -60.00
CA LEU A 432 20.51 12.84 -59.57
C LEU A 432 21.06 11.97 -58.43
N GLN A 433 22.36 11.66 -58.44
CA GLN A 433 23.02 10.80 -57.45
C GLN A 433 24.06 11.53 -56.63
#